data_AF-A0A8J7RQB0-F1
#
_entry.id   AF-A0A8J7RQB0-F1
#
_cell.length_a   1.000
_cell.length_b   1.000
_cell.length_c   1.000
_cell.angle_alpha   90.00
_cell.angle_beta   90.00
_cell.angle_gamma   90.00
#
_symmetry.space_group_name_H-M   'P 1'
#
loop_
_entity.id
_entity.type
_entity.pdbx_description
1 polymer ?
#
loop_
_entity_poly.entity_id
_entity_poly.type
_entity_poly.pdbx_seq_one_letter_code
_entity_poly.pdbx_strand_id
1 'polypeptide(L)'
;MLLRLITAISLLLFALLLMGGQQIDQALYRSVLVFLMLFAAIYVSIFFINIIRETGQNEPSSSAAAAENESGGKNSEVKTRKKV
;
A
#
# COMPACT_ATOMS: atom_id res chain seq x y z
N MET A 1 5.23 0.02 -2.37
CA MET A 1 3.91 -0.22 -3.00
C MET A 1 2.84 0.81 -2.58
N LEU A 2 2.86 1.35 -1.35
CA LEU A 2 1.88 2.36 -0.89
C LEU A 2 1.97 3.71 -1.62
N LEU A 3 3.18 4.29 -1.73
CA LEU A 3 3.40 5.53 -2.50
C LEU A 3 2.93 5.42 -3.94
N ARG A 4 3.14 4.26 -4.57
CA ARG A 4 2.63 3.95 -5.92
C ARG A 4 1.10 4.06 -6.01
N LEU A 5 0.38 3.57 -5.00
CA LEU A 5 -1.09 3.63 -4.98
C LEU A 5 -1.59 5.08 -4.85
N ILE A 6 -0.99 5.86 -3.96
CA ILE A 6 -1.36 7.26 -3.73
C ILE A 6 -1.11 8.09 -5.00
N THR A 7 0.05 7.90 -5.65
CA THR A 7 0.34 8.57 -6.93
C THR A 7 -0.63 8.16 -8.03
N ALA A 8 -1.04 6.89 -8.09
CA ALA A 8 -2.01 6.42 -9.09
C ALA A 8 -3.39 7.06 -8.90
N ILE A 9 -3.86 7.17 -7.65
CA ILE A 9 -5.13 7.83 -7.30
C ILE A 9 -5.07 9.32 -7.65
N SER A 10 -3.98 10.01 -7.32
CA SER A 10 -3.81 11.43 -7.65
C SER A 10 -3.75 11.70 -9.16
N LEU A 11 -3.12 10.80 -9.93
CA LEU A 11 -3.13 10.89 -11.40
C LEU A 11 -4.50 10.59 -11.99
N LEU A 12 -5.24 9.63 -11.44
CA LEU A 12 -6.62 9.35 -11.85
C LEU A 12 -7.51 10.58 -11.63
N LEU A 13 -7.40 11.22 -10.45
CA LEU A 13 -8.11 12.46 -10.13
C LEU A 13 -7.75 13.59 -11.11
N PHE A 14 -6.46 13.76 -11.41
CA PHE A 14 -6.03 14.73 -12.41
C PHE A 14 -6.65 14.46 -13.80
N ALA A 15 -6.67 13.20 -14.23
CA ALA A 15 -7.28 12.80 -15.50
C ALA A 15 -8.80 13.06 -15.52
N LEU A 16 -9.50 12.80 -14.40
CA LEU A 16 -10.92 13.10 -14.23
C LEU A 16 -11.20 14.61 -14.31
N LEU A 17 -10.36 15.44 -13.70
CA LEU A 17 -10.48 16.89 -13.75
C LEU A 17 -10.27 17.43 -15.19
N LEU A 18 -9.30 16.87 -15.92
CA LEU A 18 -9.08 17.18 -17.33
C LEU A 18 -10.27 16.76 -18.21
N MET A 19 -10.81 15.57 -17.97
CA MET A 19 -11.97 15.06 -18.72
C MET A 19 -13.24 15.87 -18.42
N GLY A 20 -13.34 16.49 -17.24
CA GLY A 20 -14.38 17.46 -16.89
C GLY A 20 -14.23 18.83 -17.55
N GLY A 21 -13.23 19.04 -18.41
CA GLY A 21 -13.02 20.29 -19.15
C GLY A 21 -12.41 21.42 -18.31
N GLN A 22 -11.82 21.13 -17.13
CA GLN A 22 -11.06 22.16 -16.42
C GLN A 22 -9.82 22.56 -17.20
N GLN A 23 -9.48 23.86 -17.11
CA GLN A 23 -8.20 24.36 -17.62
C GLN A 23 -7.05 23.62 -16.93
N ILE A 24 -6.03 23.27 -17.73
CA ILE A 24 -4.87 22.48 -17.30
C ILE A 24 -4.24 23.07 -16.04
N ASP A 25 -4.07 24.39 -15.98
CA ASP A 25 -3.47 25.09 -14.84
C ASP A 25 -4.26 24.87 -13.54
N GLN A 26 -5.59 24.95 -13.60
CA GLN A 26 -6.44 24.71 -12.43
C GLN A 26 -6.47 23.23 -12.03
N ALA A 27 -6.54 22.33 -13.02
CA ALA A 27 -6.57 20.90 -12.78
C ALA A 27 -5.28 20.41 -12.12
N LEU A 28 -4.13 20.93 -12.57
CA LEU A 28 -2.81 20.60 -12.04
C LEU A 28 -2.65 21.12 -10.61
N TYR A 29 -3.05 22.37 -10.35
CA TYR A 29 -2.96 22.93 -9.00
C TYR A 29 -3.82 22.13 -8.01
N ARG A 30 -5.05 21.78 -8.39
CA ARG A 30 -5.95 20.97 -7.54
C ARG A 30 -5.42 19.56 -7.30
N SER A 31 -4.90 18.88 -8.32
CA SER A 31 -4.42 17.51 -8.18
C SER A 31 -3.16 17.42 -7.30
N VAL A 32 -2.24 18.39 -7.43
CA VAL A 32 -1.06 18.50 -6.56
C VAL A 32 -1.47 18.77 -5.12
N LEU A 33 -2.46 19.64 -4.89
CA LEU A 33 -2.97 19.92 -3.55
C LEU A 33 -3.56 18.66 -2.91
N VAL A 34 -4.39 17.92 -3.65
CA VAL A 34 -4.97 16.65 -3.18
C VAL A 34 -3.88 15.62 -2.90
N PHE A 35 -2.86 15.52 -3.75
CA PHE A 35 -1.70 14.65 -3.51
C PHE A 35 -0.98 14.99 -2.20
N LEU A 36 -0.70 16.27 -1.96
CA LEU A 36 -0.05 16.75 -0.73
C LEU A 36 -0.90 16.43 0.50
N MET A 37 -2.22 16.60 0.39
CA MET A 37 -3.17 16.37 1.48
C MET A 37 -3.26 14.87 1.83
N LEU A 38 -3.33 13.99 0.82
CA LEU A 38 -3.27 12.53 1.02
C LEU A 38 -1.93 12.11 1.63
N PHE A 39 -0.83 12.68 1.16
CA PHE A 39 0.49 12.39 1.69
C PHE A 39 0.60 12.77 3.18
N ALA A 40 0.15 13.98 3.53
CA ALA A 40 0.13 14.45 4.91
C ALA A 40 -0.77 13.57 5.80
N ALA A 41 -1.98 13.24 5.36
CA ALA A 41 -2.91 12.40 6.10
C ALA A 41 -2.33 11.01 6.41
N ILE A 42 -1.66 10.39 5.44
CA ILE A 42 -1.03 9.08 5.61
C ILE A 42 0.16 9.17 6.56
N TYR A 43 1.00 10.20 6.41
CA TYR A 43 2.14 10.41 7.30
C TYR A 43 1.70 10.58 8.75
N VAL A 44 0.70 11.44 8.97
CA VAL A 44 0.08 11.65 10.27
C VAL A 44 -0.54 10.37 10.81
N SER A 45 -1.25 9.60 9.99
CA SER A 45 -1.84 8.32 10.42
C SER A 45 -0.79 7.32 10.89
N ILE A 46 0.32 7.17 10.16
CA ILE A 46 1.43 6.30 10.55
C ILE A 46 2.06 6.80 11.86
N PHE A 47 2.25 8.11 12.00
CA PHE A 47 2.78 8.72 13.21
C PHE A 47 1.90 8.42 14.44
N PHE A 48 0.58 8.57 14.33
CA PHE A 48 -0.35 8.21 15.40
C PHE A 48 -0.32 6.71 15.72
N ILE A 49 -0.32 5.84 14.71
CA ILE A 49 -0.18 4.39 14.90
C ILE A 49 1.12 4.07 15.63
N ASN A 50 2.22 4.74 15.28
CA ASN A 50 3.52 4.53 15.91
C ASN A 50 3.49 4.93 17.39
N ILE A 51 2.90 6.09 17.73
CA ILE A 51 2.72 6.54 19.12
C ILE A 51 1.88 5.54 19.93
N ILE A 52 0.77 5.07 19.37
CA ILE A 52 -0.12 4.12 20.06
C ILE A 52 0.57 2.76 20.26
N ARG A 53 1.30 2.27 19.25
CA ARG A 53 2.07 1.01 19.34
C ARG A 53 3.19 1.08 20.39
N GLU A 54 3.81 2.25 20.56
CA GLU A 54 4.86 2.43 21.57
C GLU A 54 4.30 2.40 23.01
N THR A 55 3.01 2.70 23.19
CA THR A 55 2.31 2.63 24.49
C THR A 55 1.78 1.21 24.80
N GLY A 56 1.59 0.38 23.78
CA GLY A 56 1.14 -1.00 23.90
C GLY A 56 2.22 -1.98 23.43
N GLN A 57 3.17 -2.33 24.29
CA GLN A 57 3.99 -3.52 24.09
C GLN A 57 3.08 -4.74 23.94
N ASN A 58 2.78 -5.11 22.69
CA ASN A 58 2.54 -6.45 22.15
C ASN A 58 2.07 -6.26 20.70
N GLU A 59 2.86 -6.78 19.76
CA GLU A 59 2.65 -6.85 18.30
C GLU A 59 1.19 -6.79 17.84
N PRO A 60 0.93 -6.11 16.71
CA PRO A 60 0.59 -6.94 15.57
C PRO A 60 1.54 -6.70 14.42
N SER A 61 2.23 -7.78 14.06
CA SER A 61 2.80 -8.00 12.75
C SER A 61 1.80 -7.49 11.71
N SER A 62 2.32 -6.75 10.73
CA SER A 62 1.64 -6.33 9.52
C SER A 62 1.07 -7.55 8.76
N SER A 63 -0.07 -8.08 9.19
CA SER A 63 -0.87 -9.06 8.44
C SER A 63 -1.94 -8.34 7.63
N ALA A 64 -1.51 -7.57 6.63
CA ALA A 64 -2.42 -7.09 5.59
C ALA A 64 -1.65 -6.85 4.28
N ALA A 65 -0.98 -7.89 3.82
CA ALA A 65 -0.69 -8.06 2.40
C ALA A 65 -0.94 -9.53 2.08
N ALA A 66 -2.22 -9.84 1.85
CA ALA A 66 -2.61 -11.03 1.11
C ALA A 66 -1.97 -10.90 -0.29
N ALA A 67 -0.86 -11.58 -0.48
CA ALA A 67 -0.30 -11.88 -1.79
C ALA A 67 0.07 -13.36 -1.74
N GLU A 68 -0.88 -14.19 -2.18
CA GLU A 68 -0.57 -15.45 -2.83
C GLU A 68 0.63 -15.23 -3.75
N ASN A 69 1.70 -15.97 -3.49
CA ASN A 69 2.75 -16.13 -4.48
C ASN A 69 3.11 -17.60 -4.54
N GLU A 70 3.00 -18.11 -5.77
CA GLU A 70 3.26 -19.47 -6.18
C GLU A 70 4.64 -19.92 -5.69
N SER A 71 4.68 -21.02 -4.95
CA SER A 71 5.93 -21.73 -4.66
C SER A 71 5.95 -23.03 -5.45
N GLY A 72 6.41 -22.91 -6.70
CA GLY A 72 6.91 -24.02 -7.46
C GLY A 72 8.21 -24.54 -6.84
N GLY A 73 8.24 -25.85 -6.59
CA GLY A 73 9.44 -26.67 -6.64
C GLY A 73 10.29 -26.74 -5.38
N LYS A 74 10.17 -27.87 -4.66
CA LYS A 74 11.33 -28.74 -4.36
C LYS A 74 10.91 -30.14 -3.90
N ASN A 75 11.07 -31.05 -4.85
CA ASN A 75 11.46 -32.44 -4.75
C ASN A 75 11.92 -32.95 -3.36
N SER A 76 11.29 -34.02 -2.87
CA SER A 76 11.98 -35.18 -2.30
C SER A 76 11.06 -36.39 -2.33
N GLU A 77 11.25 -37.20 -3.37
CA GLU A 77 10.81 -38.59 -3.45
C GLU A 77 11.34 -39.44 -2.28
N VAL A 78 10.42 -40.19 -1.67
CA VAL A 78 10.50 -41.64 -1.38
C VAL A 78 11.86 -42.22 -0.93
N LYS A 79 11.95 -42.67 0.34
CA LYS A 79 12.51 -44.00 0.63
C LYS A 79 12.16 -44.58 2.02
N THR A 80 11.42 -45.69 1.96
CA THR A 80 11.51 -46.91 2.80
C THR A 80 11.11 -46.93 4.28
N ARG A 81 9.96 -47.56 4.51
CA ARG A 81 9.63 -48.42 5.66
C ARG A 81 10.78 -49.39 6.00
N LYS A 82 11.12 -49.52 7.29
CA LYS A 82 11.25 -50.82 8.00
C LYS A 82 11.40 -50.58 9.52
N LYS A 83 10.34 -50.88 10.29
CA LYS A 83 10.48 -51.18 11.72
C LYS A 83 10.98 -52.62 11.84
N VAL A 84 12.09 -52.81 12.54
CA VAL A 84 12.43 -54.06 13.26
C VAL A 84 12.87 -53.61 14.63
#